data_AF-A0A1G9RJF8-F1
#
_entry.id   AF-A0A1G9RJF8-F1
#
_cell.length_a   1.000
_cell.length_b   1.000
_cell.length_c   1.000
_cell.angle_alpha   90.00
_cell.angle_beta   90.00
_cell.angle_gamma   90.00
#
_symmetry.space_group_name_H-M   'P 1'
#
loop_
_entity.id
_entity.type
_entity.pdbx_description
1 polymer ?
#
loop_
_entity_poly.entity_id
_entity_poly.type
_entity_poly.pdbx_seq_one_letter_code
_entity_poly.pdbx_strand_id
1 'polypeptide(L)'
;MKKLFHYNEKGYSLIEVLAVIVILGIIASIGLVSISNVIAVSKDKTFVNNALAVVHAADLYLNDEKKEDKNSVIKITYEDLYNLNYINKFHDPYTGNALTPSEDTYVEVTDGKILTVCLNGENRSLCTDIDKISVDLIKVKIKVEN
;
A
#
# COMPACT_ATOMS: atom_id res chain seq x y z
N MET A 1 -11.39 49.07 -44.15
CA MET A 1 -10.53 48.06 -44.83
C MET A 1 -10.68 46.73 -44.11
N LYS A 2 -11.20 45.71 -44.79
CA LYS A 2 -11.48 44.38 -44.21
C LYS A 2 -10.23 43.50 -44.40
N LYS A 3 -9.49 43.21 -43.33
CA LYS A 3 -8.35 42.27 -43.39
C LYS A 3 -8.91 40.85 -43.56
N LEU A 4 -8.65 40.23 -44.71
CA LEU A 4 -8.90 38.80 -44.94
C LEU A 4 -7.82 37.97 -44.24
N PHE A 5 -8.17 37.29 -43.17
CA PHE A 5 -7.37 36.19 -42.61
C PHE A 5 -7.50 34.99 -43.56
N HIS A 6 -6.42 34.65 -44.28
CA HIS A 6 -6.31 33.36 -44.96
C HIS A 6 -5.83 32.33 -43.94
N TYR A 7 -6.70 31.38 -43.56
CA TYR A 7 -6.29 30.21 -42.80
C TYR A 7 -5.52 29.27 -43.73
N ASN A 8 -4.29 28.91 -43.35
CA ASN A 8 -3.45 28.00 -44.11
C ASN A 8 -3.87 26.55 -43.79
N GLU A 9 -4.72 25.98 -44.63
CA GLU A 9 -5.23 24.60 -44.51
C GLU A 9 -4.24 23.57 -45.07
N LYS A 10 -3.01 23.54 -44.54
CA LYS A 10 -2.09 22.44 -44.83
C LYS A 10 -2.43 21.26 -43.92
N GLY A 11 -3.09 20.24 -44.49
CA GLY A 11 -3.30 18.96 -43.83
C GLY A 11 -2.00 18.14 -43.77
N TYR A 12 -1.84 17.35 -42.71
CA TYR A 12 -0.78 16.35 -42.61
C TYR A 12 -1.05 15.19 -43.57
N SER A 13 0.01 14.62 -44.14
CA SER A 13 -0.10 13.41 -44.94
C SER A 13 -0.34 12.18 -44.05
N LEU A 14 -1.05 11.18 -44.54
CA LEU A 14 -1.31 9.93 -43.82
C LEU A 14 0.00 9.24 -43.39
N ILE A 15 1.05 9.33 -44.22
CA ILE A 15 2.37 8.75 -43.88
C ILE A 15 3.04 9.44 -42.71
N GLU A 16 2.85 10.77 -42.57
CA GLU A 16 3.44 11.55 -41.48
C GLU A 16 2.78 11.17 -40.15
N VAL A 17 1.45 11.06 -40.15
CA VAL A 17 0.70 10.62 -38.97
C VAL A 17 1.02 9.15 -38.63
N LEU A 18 1.16 8.29 -39.66
CA LEU A 18 1.52 6.88 -39.47
C LEU A 18 2.88 6.72 -38.78
N ALA A 19 3.89 7.49 -39.20
CA ALA A 19 5.22 7.45 -38.59
C ALA A 19 5.18 7.79 -37.09
N VAL A 20 4.37 8.78 -36.69
CA VAL A 20 4.22 9.16 -35.27
C VAL A 20 3.55 8.05 -34.46
N ILE A 21 2.47 7.45 -34.97
CA ILE A 21 1.75 6.38 -34.24
C ILE A 21 2.63 5.15 -34.06
N VAL A 22 3.45 4.79 -35.06
CA VAL A 22 4.41 3.68 -34.94
C VAL A 22 5.43 3.95 -33.83
N ILE A 23 6.01 5.15 -33.78
CA ILE A 23 6.97 5.52 -32.73
C ILE A 23 6.29 5.50 -31.35
N LEU A 24 5.08 6.06 -31.22
CA LEU A 24 4.33 6.03 -29.97
C LEU A 24 3.98 4.60 -29.53
N GLY A 25 3.67 3.71 -30.47
CA GLY A 25 3.40 2.30 -30.18
C GLY A 25 4.61 1.57 -29.60
N ILE A 26 5.79 1.80 -30.17
CA ILE A 26 7.05 1.22 -29.67
C ILE A 26 7.35 1.73 -28.25
N ILE A 27 7.28 3.05 -28.04
CA ILE A 27 7.52 3.67 -26.72
C ILE A 27 6.51 3.15 -25.68
N ALA A 28 5.22 3.09 -26.04
CA ALA A 28 4.18 2.59 -25.15
C ALA A 28 4.41 1.13 -24.75
N SER A 29 4.84 0.27 -25.69
CA SER A 29 5.05 -1.16 -25.41
C SER A 29 6.09 -1.41 -24.31
N ILE A 30 7.21 -0.68 -24.32
CA ILE A 30 8.28 -0.80 -23.31
C ILE A 30 7.87 -0.10 -22.00
N GLY A 31 7.14 1.02 -22.12
CA GLY A 31 6.65 1.79 -20.98
C GLY A 31 5.71 0.98 -20.08
N LEU A 32 4.79 0.20 -20.66
CA LEU A 32 3.80 -0.58 -19.91
C LEU A 32 4.45 -1.58 -18.94
N VAL A 33 5.45 -2.34 -19.39
CA VAL A 33 6.15 -3.32 -18.54
C VAL A 33 6.87 -2.64 -17.37
N SER A 34 7.56 -1.53 -17.65
CA SER A 34 8.30 -0.78 -16.62
C SER A 34 7.36 -0.20 -15.56
N ILE A 35 6.24 0.37 -15.98
CA ILE A 35 5.23 0.94 -15.07
C ILE A 35 4.60 -0.16 -14.21
N SER A 36 4.31 -1.34 -14.79
CA SER A 36 3.75 -2.47 -14.06
C SER A 36 4.63 -2.91 -12.89
N ASN A 37 5.94 -3.03 -13.10
CA ASN A 37 6.89 -3.38 -12.04
C ASN A 37 6.97 -2.31 -10.95
N VAL A 38 6.99 -1.03 -11.32
CA VAL A 38 7.00 0.08 -10.35
C VAL A 38 5.75 0.06 -9.48
N ILE A 39 4.58 -0.22 -10.08
CA ILE A 39 3.32 -0.35 -9.34
C ILE A 39 3.40 -1.52 -8.35
N ALA A 40 3.90 -2.68 -8.77
CA ALA A 40 4.03 -3.84 -7.88
C ALA A 40 4.89 -3.53 -6.65
N VAL A 41 6.07 -2.95 -6.85
CA VAL A 41 6.97 -2.54 -5.75
C VAL A 41 6.33 -1.45 -4.88
N SER A 42 5.58 -0.52 -5.48
CA SER A 42 4.85 0.49 -4.71
C SER A 42 3.79 -0.15 -3.82
N LYS A 43 3.05 -1.14 -4.32
CA LYS A 43 2.04 -1.87 -3.52
C LYS A 43 2.69 -2.60 -2.35
N ASP A 44 3.80 -3.29 -2.58
CA ASP A 44 4.54 -3.99 -1.55
C ASP A 44 5.05 -3.04 -0.44
N LYS A 45 5.60 -1.88 -0.84
CA LYS A 45 6.03 -0.83 0.11
C LYS A 45 4.86 -0.24 0.88
N THR A 46 3.73 0.03 0.23
CA THR A 46 2.53 0.52 0.91
C THR A 46 2.02 -0.50 1.93
N PHE A 47 2.08 -1.80 1.62
CA PHE A 47 1.66 -2.84 2.57
C PHE A 47 2.54 -2.85 3.83
N VAL A 48 3.86 -2.75 3.64
CA VAL A 48 4.82 -2.59 4.75
C VAL A 48 4.55 -1.30 5.54
N ASN A 49 4.29 -0.19 4.86
CA ASN A 49 3.99 1.08 5.52
C ASN A 49 2.67 1.04 6.31
N ASN A 50 1.66 0.30 5.85
CA ASN A 50 0.43 0.08 6.60
C ASN A 50 0.72 -0.69 7.90
N ALA A 51 1.61 -1.70 7.87
CA ALA A 51 2.01 -2.42 9.08
C ALA A 51 2.74 -1.49 10.05
N LEU A 52 3.65 -0.65 9.55
CA LEU A 52 4.32 0.39 10.34
C LEU A 52 3.31 1.39 10.93
N ALA A 53 2.27 1.78 10.19
CA ALA A 53 1.23 2.65 10.70
C ALA A 53 0.49 2.03 11.90
N VAL A 54 0.22 0.71 11.87
CA VAL A 54 -0.35 -0.01 13.02
C VAL A 54 0.61 -0.01 14.21
N VAL A 55 1.92 -0.20 13.97
CA VAL A 55 2.96 -0.12 15.02
C VAL A 55 2.98 1.28 15.65
N HIS A 56 2.98 2.34 14.84
CA HIS A 56 2.96 3.72 15.34
C HIS A 56 1.69 4.03 16.13
N ALA A 57 0.52 3.54 15.68
CA ALA A 57 -0.73 3.68 16.42
C ALA A 57 -0.69 2.94 17.77
N ALA A 58 -0.12 1.73 17.79
CA ALA A 58 0.08 0.97 19.02
C ALA A 58 1.06 1.69 19.97
N ASP A 59 2.12 2.30 19.46
CA ASP A 59 3.07 3.09 20.26
C ASP A 59 2.40 4.32 20.88
N LEU A 60 1.58 5.04 20.12
CA LEU A 60 0.78 6.15 20.65
C LEU A 60 -0.17 5.68 21.77
N TYR A 61 -0.87 4.56 21.55
CA TYR A 61 -1.76 3.96 22.55
C TYR A 61 -1.02 3.56 23.84
N LEU A 62 0.15 2.93 23.73
CA LEU A 62 0.98 2.56 24.89
C LEU A 62 1.43 3.78 25.70
N ASN A 63 1.79 4.85 25.01
CA ASN A 63 2.23 6.10 25.64
C ASN A 63 1.08 6.83 26.35
N ASP A 64 -0.14 6.76 25.82
CA ASP A 64 -1.33 7.37 26.42
C ASP A 64 -1.88 6.58 27.61
N GLU A 65 -2.05 5.26 27.48
CA GLU A 65 -2.72 4.46 28.52
C GLU A 65 -1.84 4.12 29.73
N LYS A 66 -0.54 4.46 29.72
CA LYS A 66 0.43 4.17 30.80
C LYS A 66 0.19 2.78 31.43
N LYS A 67 0.14 1.73 30.61
CA LYS A 67 -0.08 0.37 31.13
C LYS A 67 1.08 -0.02 32.05
N GLU A 68 0.78 -0.15 33.35
CA GLU A 68 1.76 -0.47 34.41
C GLU A 68 2.20 -1.94 34.40
N ASP A 69 1.46 -2.82 33.71
CA ASP A 69 1.80 -4.25 33.60
C ASP A 69 2.83 -4.50 32.48
N LYS A 70 4.09 -4.19 32.80
CA LYS A 70 5.23 -4.41 31.90
C LYS A 70 5.53 -5.91 31.66
N ASN A 71 5.05 -6.78 32.54
CA ASN A 71 5.49 -8.18 32.60
C ASN A 71 4.59 -9.19 31.85
N SER A 72 3.59 -8.71 31.10
CA SER A 72 2.65 -9.54 30.36
C SER A 72 2.72 -9.25 28.86
N VAL A 73 2.62 -10.29 28.02
CA VAL A 73 2.47 -10.12 26.57
C VAL A 73 1.10 -9.50 26.31
N ILE A 74 1.06 -8.25 25.88
CA ILE A 74 -0.18 -7.54 25.56
C ILE A 74 -0.36 -7.59 24.04
N LYS A 75 -1.45 -8.20 23.61
CA LYS A 75 -1.90 -8.16 22.21
C LYS A 75 -2.75 -6.91 22.03
N ILE A 76 -2.29 -5.97 21.22
CA ILE A 76 -3.06 -4.79 20.81
C ILE A 76 -3.63 -5.07 19.43
N THR A 77 -4.95 -5.12 19.29
CA THR A 77 -5.58 -5.40 18.01
C THR A 77 -5.83 -4.13 17.21
N TYR A 78 -5.93 -4.27 15.89
CA TYR A 78 -6.29 -3.16 15.01
C TYR A 78 -7.73 -2.67 15.26
N GLU A 79 -8.62 -3.55 15.70
CA GLU A 79 -9.98 -3.19 16.11
C GLU A 79 -9.98 -2.25 17.31
N ASP A 80 -9.19 -2.55 18.34
CA ASP A 80 -9.06 -1.68 19.52
C ASP A 80 -8.51 -0.30 19.12
N LEU A 81 -7.44 -0.27 18.32
CA LEU A 81 -6.81 0.97 17.86
C LEU A 81 -7.77 1.81 17.00
N TYR A 82 -8.62 1.16 16.21
CA TYR A 82 -9.63 1.86 15.39
C TYR A 82 -10.75 2.43 16.27
N ASN A 83 -11.30 1.64 17.18
CA ASN A 83 -12.38 2.06 18.07
C ASN A 83 -11.96 3.21 19.01
N LEU A 84 -10.70 3.19 19.43
CA LEU A 84 -10.08 4.23 20.26
C LEU A 84 -9.55 5.43 19.44
N ASN A 85 -9.73 5.45 18.12
CA ASN A 85 -9.32 6.52 17.20
C ASN A 85 -7.80 6.79 17.11
N TYR A 86 -6.96 5.80 17.42
CA TYR A 86 -5.50 5.90 17.20
C TYR A 86 -5.10 5.67 15.74
N ILE A 87 -5.98 5.03 14.95
CA ILE A 87 -5.71 4.72 13.54
C ILE A 87 -6.98 4.78 12.71
N ASN A 88 -6.83 5.19 11.45
CA ASN A 88 -7.91 5.19 10.47
C ASN A 88 -7.95 3.89 9.66
N LYS A 89 -9.07 3.68 8.97
CA LYS A 89 -9.16 2.64 7.93
C LYS A 89 -8.20 2.97 6.79
N PHE A 90 -7.37 2.00 6.42
CA PHE A 90 -6.50 2.07 5.26
C PHE A 90 -6.90 1.01 4.23
N HIS A 91 -6.47 1.22 2.99
CA HIS A 91 -6.79 0.33 1.89
C HIS A 91 -5.73 -0.75 1.71
N ASP A 92 -6.17 -1.95 1.30
CA ASP A 92 -5.28 -2.98 0.80
C ASP A 92 -4.69 -2.52 -0.54
N PRO A 93 -3.36 -2.35 -0.67
CA PRO A 93 -2.76 -1.87 -1.92
C PRO A 93 -2.91 -2.86 -3.09
N TYR A 94 -3.21 -4.13 -2.82
CA TYR A 94 -3.37 -5.15 -3.86
C TYR A 94 -4.79 -5.19 -4.41
N THR A 95 -5.81 -5.15 -3.54
CA THR A 95 -7.23 -5.25 -3.94
C THR A 95 -7.93 -3.90 -4.05
N GLY A 96 -7.42 -2.86 -3.39
CA GLY A 96 -8.00 -1.51 -3.34
C GLY A 96 -9.15 -1.36 -2.34
N ASN A 97 -9.59 -2.45 -1.73
CA ASN A 97 -10.66 -2.44 -0.73
C ASN A 97 -10.15 -1.86 0.59
N ALA A 98 -11.05 -1.23 1.36
CA ALA A 98 -10.72 -0.80 2.71
C ALA A 98 -10.59 -2.04 3.60
N LEU A 99 -9.47 -2.15 4.33
CA LEU A 99 -9.29 -3.22 5.30
C LEU A 99 -10.21 -2.99 6.49
N THR A 100 -11.05 -3.98 6.76
CA THR A 100 -11.93 -3.94 7.93
C THR A 100 -11.10 -4.14 9.19
N PRO A 101 -11.33 -3.34 10.25
CA PRO A 101 -10.75 -3.59 11.56
C PRO A 101 -11.04 -5.01 12.01
N SER A 102 -10.00 -5.74 12.41
CA SER A 102 -10.07 -7.17 12.73
C SER A 102 -9.01 -7.52 13.75
N GLU A 103 -9.34 -8.45 14.65
CA GLU A 103 -8.43 -9.03 15.65
C GLU A 103 -7.25 -9.83 15.05
N ASP A 104 -7.34 -10.17 13.77
CA ASP A 104 -6.30 -10.86 13.01
C ASP A 104 -5.09 -9.95 12.73
N THR A 105 -5.31 -8.64 12.70
CA THR A 105 -4.24 -7.66 12.62
C THR A 105 -3.95 -7.17 14.03
N TYR A 106 -2.73 -7.40 14.50
CA TYR A 106 -2.34 -7.08 15.86
C TYR A 106 -0.85 -6.83 16.00
N VAL A 107 -0.53 -6.28 17.16
CA VAL A 107 0.80 -5.94 17.58
C VAL A 107 1.04 -6.57 18.95
N GLU A 108 2.17 -7.24 19.12
CA GLU A 108 2.56 -7.85 20.40
C GLU A 108 3.57 -6.96 21.11
N VAL A 109 3.25 -6.64 22.36
CA VAL A 109 4.05 -5.81 23.24
C VAL A 109 4.58 -6.65 24.38
N THR A 110 5.87 -6.52 24.68
CA THR A 110 6.52 -7.14 25.85
C THR A 110 7.42 -6.08 26.50
N ASP A 111 7.35 -5.94 27.83
CA ASP A 111 8.13 -4.92 28.57
C ASP A 111 7.90 -3.48 28.08
N GLY A 112 6.68 -3.17 27.61
CA GLY A 112 6.33 -1.86 27.06
C GLY A 112 7.02 -1.54 25.73
N LYS A 113 7.70 -2.51 25.11
CA LYS A 113 8.25 -2.41 23.76
C LYS A 113 7.48 -3.30 22.81
N ILE A 114 7.24 -2.77 21.62
CA ILE A 114 6.63 -3.55 20.57
C ILE A 114 7.68 -4.50 19.99
N LEU A 115 7.37 -5.79 19.89
CA LEU A 115 8.27 -6.81 19.32
C LEU A 115 7.81 -7.25 17.94
N THR A 116 6.53 -7.59 17.82
CA THR A 116 5.98 -8.24 16.62
C THR A 116 4.84 -7.41 16.05
N VAL A 117 4.80 -7.29 14.73
CA VAL A 117 3.63 -6.80 13.98
C VAL A 117 3.09 -7.88 13.08
N CYS A 118 1.78 -8.06 13.14
CA CYS A 118 1.01 -8.95 12.28
C CYS A 118 -0.04 -8.11 11.55
N LEU A 119 0.18 -7.86 10.25
CA LEU A 119 -0.77 -7.24 9.35
C LEU A 119 -1.43 -8.29 8.46
N ASN A 120 -2.75 -8.43 8.57
CA ASN A 120 -3.54 -9.29 7.72
C ASN A 120 -4.31 -8.46 6.69
N GLY A 121 -3.89 -8.56 5.43
CA GLY A 121 -4.66 -8.11 4.27
C GLY A 121 -5.66 -9.17 3.80
N GLU A 122 -6.36 -8.88 2.70
CA GLU A 122 -7.35 -9.80 2.13
C GLU A 122 -6.68 -11.07 1.58
N ASN A 123 -5.67 -10.88 0.72
CA ASN A 123 -4.98 -11.97 0.02
C ASN A 123 -3.52 -12.15 0.47
N ARG A 124 -3.01 -11.28 1.33
CA ARG A 124 -1.61 -11.30 1.80
C ARG A 124 -1.55 -11.02 3.29
N SER A 125 -0.52 -11.52 3.94
CA SER A 125 -0.22 -11.22 5.34
C SER A 125 1.27 -10.97 5.54
N LEU A 126 1.59 -10.13 6.52
CA LEU A 126 2.94 -9.84 6.96
C LEU A 126 2.97 -9.98 8.47
N CYS A 127 3.70 -10.98 8.96
CA CYS A 127 3.88 -11.25 10.38
C CYS A 127 5.37 -11.37 10.65
N THR A 128 5.95 -10.39 11.34
CA THR A 128 7.39 -10.35 11.61
C THR A 128 7.72 -9.49 12.83
N ASP A 129 8.91 -9.75 13.38
CA ASP A 129 9.58 -8.84 14.31
C ASP A 129 9.76 -7.46 13.67
N ILE A 130 9.65 -6.38 14.46
CA ILE A 130 9.77 -5.00 13.98
C ILE A 130 11.11 -4.75 13.28
N ASP A 131 12.20 -5.27 13.84
CA ASP A 131 13.56 -5.06 13.30
C ASP A 131 13.78 -5.74 11.95
N LYS A 132 12.85 -6.61 11.52
CA LYS A 132 12.94 -7.37 10.27
C LYS A 132 11.86 -6.98 9.26
N ILE A 133 11.02 -6.00 9.55
CA ILE A 133 9.95 -5.55 8.64
C ILE A 133 10.54 -5.23 7.27
N SER A 134 10.19 -6.04 6.28
CA SER A 134 10.71 -5.96 4.93
C SER A 134 9.69 -6.52 3.94
N VAL A 135 9.83 -6.08 2.69
CA VAL A 135 8.96 -6.50 1.58
C VAL A 135 9.06 -8.02 1.33
N ASP A 136 10.22 -8.61 1.57
CA ASP A 136 10.49 -10.04 1.32
C ASP A 136 9.69 -10.99 2.24
N LEU A 137 9.17 -10.47 3.35
CA LEU A 137 8.41 -11.25 4.33
C LEU A 137 6.90 -11.26 4.06
N ILE A 138 6.45 -10.56 3.01
CA ILE A 138 5.03 -10.57 2.61
C ILE A 138 4.68 -11.96 2.07
N LYS A 139 3.78 -12.65 2.77
CA LYS A 139 3.29 -13.98 2.38
C LYS A 139 1.94 -13.85 1.68
N VAL A 140 1.76 -14.63 0.62
CA VAL A 140 0.45 -14.81 -0.02
C VAL A 140 -0.38 -15.76 0.84
N LYS A 141 -1.59 -15.35 1.20
CA LYS A 141 -2.57 -16.26 1.80
C LYS A 141 -3.00 -17.23 0.71
N ILE A 142 -2.42 -18.42 0.71
CA ILE A 142 -2.99 -19.53 -0.07
C ILE A 142 -4.30 -19.86 0.64
N LYS A 143 -5.43 -19.43 0.07
CA LYS A 143 -6.73 -20.02 0.41
C LYS A 143 -6.61 -21.51 0.07
N VAL A 144 -6.39 -22.34 1.08
CA VAL A 144 -6.66 -23.76 0.96
C VAL A 144 -8.19 -23.84 0.90
N GLU A 145 -8.71 -23.84 -0.32
CA GLU A 145 -10.08 -24.22 -0.61
C GLU A 145 -10.23 -25.68 -0.15
N ASN A 146 -10.96 -25.87 0.95
CA ASN A 146 -11.46 -27.17 1.39
C ASN A 146 -12.90 -27.32 0.90
#